data_AF-A0A2P5EPJ8-F1
#
_entry.id   AF-A0A2P5EPJ8-F1
#
_cell.length_a   1.000
_cell.length_b   1.000
_cell.length_c   1.000
_cell.angle_alpha   90.00
_cell.angle_beta   90.00
_cell.angle_gamma   90.00
#
_symmetry.space_group_name_H-M   'P 1'
#
loop_
_entity.id
_entity.type
_entity.pdbx_description
1 polymer ?
#
loop_
_entity_poly.entity_id
_entity_poly.type
_entity_poly.pdbx_seq_one_letter_code
_entity_poly.pdbx_strand_id
1 'polypeptide(L)'
;MVAESSSSAYPIKTVVVLVQENRSFDHMLGWMKSLNPEIDGVTGSESNPISTSDPNSKRVFFGDRSAYVDPDPGHSIQDIYEQVFGQPWTEDSAAKNLAPAMQGFAQNAERTQPGMAETVMNGFKPDSVPVYRELVSEFAVCDRWFASVPAATQPNRLFVHSATSHGLTGNDTKQLIQGFPQKTIFESLDEAGFSFGIYYNYPPSTLFYRNLRKLKHIDNFHNFDVHFKRHCEEGKLPNYVVIEQRYFDLLSVPGNDDHPSHDVSEGQKFVKKVYEALRASPQWNEILFIVLYDEHGGFYDHVPTPVTGVPSPDGLVGQPPYNFRFDRLGVRVPAILISPWIERGTVLHEPSGPFPTSQFEHSSIAATVKKIFNLPHFLTKRDEWAGTFEAVFLIRTTPRTDCPVSLPEPPRLREGGAKEESKLSEFQSELVQMAATLNGDHAKDVYPHKLVDNLTVSDAVKYCDGAFKTFLDECQRAKDSGMDASHVVFCVANSPTTPLPIRPSQQAPKSFAQKIFSCLICDH
;
A
#
# COMPACT_ATOMS: atom_id res chain seq x y z
N MET A 1 1.81 1.96 -41.22
CA MET A 1 1.63 3.42 -41.10
C MET A 1 2.03 3.78 -39.69
N VAL A 2 3.14 4.49 -39.53
CA VAL A 2 3.64 4.95 -38.23
C VAL A 2 2.63 5.98 -37.74
N ALA A 3 1.92 5.70 -36.65
CA ALA A 3 1.09 6.70 -36.00
C ALA A 3 2.01 7.86 -35.62
N GLU A 4 1.73 9.05 -36.15
CA GLU A 4 2.36 10.28 -35.70
C GLU A 4 2.25 10.32 -34.17
N SER A 5 3.40 10.37 -33.48
CA SER A 5 3.41 10.43 -32.03
C SER A 5 2.75 11.75 -31.62
N SER A 6 1.48 11.70 -31.23
CA SER A 6 0.82 12.83 -30.60
C SER A 6 1.65 13.17 -29.37
N SER A 7 2.43 14.25 -29.42
CA SER A 7 3.20 14.70 -28.28
C SER A 7 2.23 14.93 -27.13
N SER A 8 2.34 14.14 -26.06
CA SER A 8 1.51 14.32 -24.87
C SER A 8 1.57 15.78 -24.43
N ALA A 9 0.40 16.38 -24.19
CA ALA A 9 0.23 17.78 -23.79
C ALA A 9 0.86 18.08 -22.41
N TYR A 10 1.28 17.04 -21.70
CA TYR A 10 1.85 17.14 -20.36
C TYR A 10 3.38 16.96 -20.42
N PRO A 11 4.13 17.67 -19.57
CA PRO A 11 5.58 17.51 -19.51
C PRO A 11 6.00 16.15 -18.94
N ILE A 12 5.09 15.46 -18.24
CA ILE A 12 5.34 14.17 -17.60
C ILE A 12 5.42 13.05 -18.66
N LYS A 13 6.49 12.25 -18.59
CA LYS A 13 6.72 11.04 -19.41
C LYS A 13 6.91 9.77 -18.58
N THR A 14 7.23 9.92 -17.29
CA THR A 14 7.39 8.83 -16.32
C THR A 14 6.56 9.11 -15.07
N VAL A 15 5.65 8.20 -14.73
CA VAL A 15 4.87 8.21 -13.49
C VAL A 15 5.41 7.12 -12.56
N VAL A 16 5.87 7.50 -11.38
CA VAL A 16 6.40 6.61 -10.35
C VAL A 16 5.40 6.55 -9.20
N VAL A 17 4.97 5.34 -8.82
CA VAL A 17 3.98 5.11 -7.77
C VAL A 17 4.60 4.29 -6.64
N LEU A 18 4.49 4.81 -5.42
CA LEU A 18 4.87 4.15 -4.18
C LEU A 18 3.66 4.21 -3.22
N VAL A 19 3.20 3.05 -2.76
CA VAL A 19 2.02 2.94 -1.87
C VAL A 19 2.47 2.37 -0.53
N GLN A 20 2.63 3.22 0.47
CA GLN A 20 2.87 2.86 1.87
C GLN A 20 1.64 2.18 2.49
N GLU A 21 1.75 1.69 3.72
CA GLU A 21 0.75 0.88 4.40
C GLU A 21 0.12 1.58 5.61
N ASN A 22 -1.19 1.43 5.75
CA ASN A 22 -1.91 1.46 7.02
C ASN A 22 -1.76 2.75 7.85
N ARG A 23 -1.97 3.91 7.23
CA ARG A 23 -1.97 5.21 7.93
C ARG A 23 -3.01 6.17 7.38
N SER A 24 -3.80 6.75 8.28
CA SER A 24 -4.75 7.83 7.93
C SER A 24 -4.03 9.13 7.58
N PHE A 25 -4.72 10.02 6.86
CA PHE A 25 -4.19 11.35 6.56
C PHE A 25 -3.88 12.13 7.84
N ASP A 26 -4.81 12.20 8.79
CA ASP A 26 -4.57 12.96 10.02
C ASP A 26 -3.45 12.38 10.89
N HIS A 27 -3.25 11.06 10.85
CA HIS A 27 -2.19 10.41 11.60
C HIS A 27 -0.79 10.79 11.09
N MET A 28 -0.59 10.89 9.77
CA MET A 28 0.71 11.21 9.18
C MET A 28 0.91 12.69 8.88
N LEU A 29 -0.11 13.33 8.30
CA LEU A 29 -0.03 14.66 7.71
C LEU A 29 -0.98 15.67 8.35
N GLY A 30 -1.89 15.27 9.26
CA GLY A 30 -2.87 16.18 9.86
C GLY A 30 -2.24 17.40 10.53
N TRP A 31 -1.15 17.20 11.28
CA TRP A 31 -0.44 18.30 11.95
C TRP A 31 0.40 19.18 11.01
N MET A 32 0.53 18.81 9.72
CA MET A 32 1.16 19.68 8.71
C MET A 32 0.34 20.96 8.46
N LYS A 33 -0.92 21.01 8.92
CA LYS A 33 -1.71 22.25 8.98
C LYS A 33 -1.00 23.39 9.73
N SER A 34 -0.13 23.05 10.69
CA SER A 34 0.70 24.04 11.39
C SER A 34 1.76 24.72 10.49
N LEU A 35 2.12 24.09 9.37
CA LEU A 35 3.05 24.61 8.37
C LEU A 35 2.31 25.36 7.25
N ASN A 36 1.22 24.78 6.77
CA ASN A 36 0.33 25.37 5.79
C ASN A 36 -1.13 25.29 6.28
N PRO A 37 -1.72 26.41 6.75
CA PRO A 37 -3.09 26.45 7.26
C PRO A 37 -4.18 26.07 6.25
N GLU A 38 -3.87 26.10 4.94
CA GLU A 38 -4.80 25.68 3.88
C GLU A 38 -5.09 24.19 3.92
N ILE A 39 -4.16 23.36 4.43
CA ILE A 39 -4.36 21.92 4.57
C ILE A 39 -5.56 21.65 5.49
N ASP A 40 -6.48 20.82 5.03
CA ASP A 40 -7.61 20.25 5.79
C ASP A 40 -7.13 19.22 6.83
N GLY A 41 -6.23 19.63 7.72
CA GLY A 41 -5.68 18.82 8.82
C GLY A 41 -6.30 19.14 10.17
N VAL A 42 -5.65 18.68 11.25
CA VAL A 42 -6.18 18.75 12.62
C VAL A 42 -5.77 20.03 13.37
N THR A 43 -6.53 20.31 14.42
CA THR A 43 -6.30 21.44 15.35
C THR A 43 -6.07 20.99 16.79
N GLY A 44 -6.32 19.72 17.10
CA GLY A 44 -6.35 19.17 18.46
C GLY A 44 -7.70 19.33 19.18
N SER A 45 -8.69 19.92 18.50
CA SER A 45 -10.07 20.00 18.99
C SER A 45 -10.91 18.77 18.62
N GLU A 46 -10.43 18.01 17.65
CA GLU A 46 -11.02 16.76 17.18
C GLU A 46 -10.97 15.72 18.30
N SER A 47 -12.02 14.91 18.43
CA SER A 47 -12.11 13.92 19.50
C SER A 47 -13.09 12.81 19.16
N ASN A 48 -12.95 11.66 19.80
CA ASN A 48 -13.91 10.55 19.78
C ASN A 48 -14.29 10.14 21.21
N PRO A 49 -15.54 9.75 21.47
CA PRO A 49 -15.92 9.12 22.74
C PRO A 49 -15.32 7.71 22.83
N ILE A 50 -15.01 7.26 24.04
CA ILE A 50 -14.65 5.86 24.31
C ILE A 50 -15.86 4.92 24.10
N SER A 51 -17.08 5.44 24.29
CA SER A 51 -18.33 4.74 24.00
C SER A 51 -19.30 5.70 23.31
N THR A 52 -19.65 5.38 22.08
CA THR A 52 -20.57 6.14 21.23
C THR A 52 -22.03 6.04 21.67
N SER A 53 -22.39 5.00 22.43
CA SER A 53 -23.74 4.79 22.94
C SER A 53 -24.00 5.48 24.29
N ASP A 54 -22.95 5.94 24.98
CA ASP A 54 -23.05 6.70 26.22
C ASP A 54 -22.87 8.21 25.95
N PRO A 55 -23.92 9.03 26.11
CA PRO A 55 -23.83 10.48 25.89
C PRO A 55 -22.89 11.20 26.86
N ASN A 56 -22.54 10.58 28.00
CA ASN A 56 -21.60 11.12 28.98
C ASN A 56 -20.20 10.47 28.89
N SER A 57 -19.93 9.72 27.82
CA SER A 57 -18.67 9.01 27.67
C SER A 57 -17.47 9.95 27.71
N LYS A 58 -16.37 9.50 28.35
CA LYS A 58 -15.09 10.18 28.27
C LYS A 58 -14.68 10.30 26.80
N ARG A 59 -14.20 11.49 26.42
CA ARG A 59 -13.65 11.75 25.09
C ARG A 59 -12.12 11.65 25.11
N VAL A 60 -11.57 11.11 24.05
CA VAL A 60 -10.14 11.15 23.73
C VAL A 60 -9.96 12.21 22.65
N PHE A 61 -9.18 13.23 22.96
CA PHE A 61 -8.86 14.31 22.03
C PHE A 61 -7.66 13.91 21.18
N PHE A 62 -7.69 14.34 19.91
CA PHE A 62 -6.62 14.04 18.99
C PHE A 62 -5.34 14.77 19.40
N GLY A 63 -4.27 14.00 19.60
CA GLY A 63 -2.97 14.53 20.01
C GLY A 63 -1.91 14.45 18.93
N ASP A 64 -0.70 14.85 19.31
CA ASP A 64 0.48 14.98 18.45
C ASP A 64 1.65 14.09 18.91
N ARG A 65 1.32 13.00 19.62
CA ARG A 65 2.27 12.13 20.32
C ARG A 65 2.48 10.78 19.63
N SER A 66 2.15 10.66 18.33
CA SER A 66 2.40 9.40 17.62
C SER A 66 3.89 9.05 17.59
N ALA A 67 4.16 7.77 17.73
CA ALA A 67 5.47 7.17 17.71
C ALA A 67 5.36 5.78 17.06
N TYR A 68 6.29 4.88 17.36
CA TYR A 68 6.16 3.47 17.03
C TYR A 68 4.87 2.87 17.64
N VAL A 69 4.11 2.14 16.82
CA VAL A 69 2.81 1.54 17.19
C VAL A 69 2.92 0.02 17.16
N ASP A 70 2.56 -0.61 18.27
CA ASP A 70 2.41 -2.06 18.42
C ASP A 70 1.40 -2.34 19.55
N PRO A 71 0.32 -3.12 19.34
CA PRO A 71 0.01 -3.84 18.12
C PRO A 71 -0.71 -3.00 17.06
N ASP A 72 -0.87 -3.62 15.90
CA ASP A 72 -1.59 -3.08 14.75
C ASP A 72 -3.09 -2.86 15.05
N PRO A 73 -3.65 -1.65 14.84
CA PRO A 73 -5.06 -1.39 15.09
C PRO A 73 -5.98 -2.12 14.11
N GLY A 74 -7.25 -2.29 14.48
CA GLY A 74 -8.24 -2.95 13.63
C GLY A 74 -8.55 -2.15 12.36
N HIS A 75 -8.44 -2.79 11.19
CA HIS A 75 -8.70 -2.18 9.89
C HIS A 75 -9.42 -3.14 8.93
N SER A 76 -10.14 -4.13 9.49
CA SER A 76 -11.09 -4.96 8.74
C SER A 76 -12.33 -4.16 8.35
N ILE A 77 -13.09 -4.58 7.33
CA ILE A 77 -14.35 -3.89 6.94
C ILE A 77 -15.34 -3.75 8.13
N GLN A 78 -15.32 -4.68 9.09
CA GLN A 78 -16.05 -4.66 10.36
C GLN A 78 -15.63 -3.44 11.19
N ASP A 79 -14.32 -3.32 11.41
CA ASP A 79 -13.73 -2.30 12.27
C ASP A 79 -13.88 -0.93 11.63
N ILE A 80 -13.63 -0.82 10.33
CA ILE A 80 -13.81 0.41 9.56
C ILE A 80 -15.27 0.87 9.62
N TYR A 81 -16.24 -0.03 9.54
CA TYR A 81 -17.65 0.33 9.68
C TYR A 81 -17.94 0.92 11.07
N GLU A 82 -17.45 0.28 12.14
CA GLU A 82 -17.60 0.79 13.50
C GLU A 82 -16.94 2.16 13.66
N GLN A 83 -15.72 2.33 13.16
CA GLN A 83 -14.96 3.58 13.20
C GLN A 83 -15.69 4.74 12.53
N VAL A 84 -16.20 4.51 11.32
CA VAL A 84 -16.87 5.53 10.49
C VAL A 84 -18.27 5.86 11.01
N PHE A 85 -19.07 4.85 11.36
CA PHE A 85 -20.49 5.04 11.70
C PHE A 85 -20.79 5.03 13.20
N GLY A 86 -19.78 4.79 14.03
CA GLY A 86 -19.90 4.80 15.49
C GLY A 86 -20.66 3.61 16.06
N GLN A 87 -20.93 2.55 15.29
CA GLN A 87 -21.54 1.32 15.83
C GLN A 87 -21.15 0.10 15.00
N PRO A 88 -21.10 -1.11 15.59
CA PRO A 88 -20.77 -2.33 14.87
C PRO A 88 -21.69 -2.57 13.67
N TRP A 89 -21.14 -3.19 12.63
CA TRP A 89 -21.91 -3.57 11.46
C TRP A 89 -22.95 -4.65 11.80
N THR A 90 -24.19 -4.40 11.36
CA THR A 90 -25.30 -5.36 11.27
C THR A 90 -26.11 -5.04 10.02
N GLU A 91 -26.89 -6.01 9.51
CA GLU A 91 -27.83 -5.78 8.40
C GLU A 91 -28.76 -4.59 8.70
N ASP A 92 -29.28 -4.51 9.92
CA ASP A 92 -30.13 -3.39 10.39
C ASP A 92 -29.40 -2.05 10.39
N SER A 93 -28.13 -2.01 10.80
CA SER A 93 -27.35 -0.77 10.81
C SER A 93 -27.05 -0.30 9.38
N ALA A 94 -26.74 -1.23 8.47
CA ALA A 94 -26.41 -0.94 7.09
C ALA A 94 -27.63 -0.40 6.33
N ALA A 95 -28.82 -0.95 6.62
CA ALA A 95 -30.08 -0.49 6.04
C ALA A 95 -30.46 0.95 6.43
N LYS A 96 -29.89 1.50 7.52
CA LYS A 96 -30.19 2.86 8.00
C LYS A 96 -29.48 3.97 7.23
N ASN A 97 -28.51 3.66 6.37
CA ASN A 97 -27.73 4.65 5.61
C ASN A 97 -27.21 5.80 6.49
N LEU A 98 -26.53 5.44 7.57
CA LEU A 98 -26.02 6.39 8.56
C LEU A 98 -25.03 7.36 7.92
N ALA A 99 -24.99 8.59 8.42
CA ALA A 99 -23.93 9.53 8.05
C ALA A 99 -22.59 9.07 8.65
N PRO A 100 -21.47 9.20 7.91
CA PRO A 100 -20.14 8.87 8.40
C PRO A 100 -19.68 9.90 9.45
N ALA A 101 -20.01 9.64 10.72
CA ALA A 101 -19.76 10.56 11.83
C ALA A 101 -18.28 10.63 12.26
N MET A 102 -17.49 9.60 11.92
CA MET A 102 -16.08 9.47 12.31
C MET A 102 -15.89 9.51 13.84
N GLN A 103 -16.78 8.88 14.60
CA GLN A 103 -16.78 8.91 16.08
C GLN A 103 -16.44 7.56 16.74
N GLY A 104 -16.23 6.50 15.97
CA GLY A 104 -16.06 5.15 16.50
C GLY A 104 -14.61 4.69 16.70
N PHE A 105 -13.61 5.49 16.34
CA PHE A 105 -12.20 5.05 16.33
C PHE A 105 -11.69 4.72 17.73
N ALA A 106 -11.91 5.61 18.69
CA ALA A 106 -11.50 5.38 20.08
C ALA A 106 -12.22 4.17 20.69
N GLN A 107 -13.53 4.01 20.44
CA GLN A 107 -14.30 2.85 20.90
C GLN A 107 -13.76 1.53 20.31
N ASN A 108 -13.56 1.50 18.99
CA ASN A 108 -13.06 0.33 18.29
C ASN A 108 -11.66 -0.07 18.78
N ALA A 109 -10.77 0.90 18.98
CA ALA A 109 -9.44 0.66 19.51
C ALA A 109 -9.45 0.12 20.94
N GLU A 110 -10.25 0.69 21.86
CA GLU A 110 -10.37 0.16 23.24
C GLU A 110 -10.89 -1.28 23.28
N ARG A 111 -11.78 -1.65 22.34
CA ARG A 111 -12.29 -3.02 22.23
C ARG A 111 -11.17 -3.98 21.79
N THR A 112 -10.28 -3.54 20.91
CA THR A 112 -9.14 -4.33 20.44
C THR A 112 -8.11 -4.52 21.54
N GLN A 113 -7.72 -3.43 22.22
CA GLN A 113 -6.85 -3.49 23.38
C GLN A 113 -7.11 -2.29 24.32
N PRO A 114 -7.32 -2.52 25.63
CA PRO A 114 -7.47 -1.43 26.59
C PRO A 114 -6.30 -0.44 26.53
N GLY A 115 -6.61 0.85 26.42
CA GLY A 115 -5.66 1.96 26.29
C GLY A 115 -5.26 2.30 24.85
N MET A 116 -5.63 1.50 23.85
CA MET A 116 -5.26 1.74 22.46
C MET A 116 -5.96 2.97 21.85
N ALA A 117 -7.04 3.50 22.47
CA ALA A 117 -7.64 4.75 21.99
C ALA A 117 -6.64 5.91 21.98
N GLU A 118 -5.76 6.00 22.98
CA GLU A 118 -4.70 7.02 23.02
C GLU A 118 -3.70 6.81 21.88
N THR A 119 -3.52 5.60 21.35
CA THR A 119 -2.64 5.34 20.21
C THR A 119 -3.27 5.76 18.89
N VAL A 120 -4.53 5.39 18.63
CA VAL A 120 -5.21 5.69 17.34
C VAL A 120 -5.65 7.15 17.22
N MET A 121 -5.87 7.82 18.35
CA MET A 121 -6.23 9.25 18.43
C MET A 121 -4.99 10.15 18.57
N ASN A 122 -3.87 9.78 17.98
CA ASN A 122 -2.69 10.65 17.89
C ASN A 122 -2.17 10.67 16.45
N GLY A 123 -1.57 11.80 16.07
CA GLY A 123 -0.82 11.97 14.82
C GLY A 123 0.64 12.36 15.07
N PHE A 124 1.45 12.30 14.02
CA PHE A 124 2.84 12.72 14.05
C PHE A 124 2.97 14.23 13.94
N LYS A 125 3.86 14.83 14.74
CA LYS A 125 4.33 16.19 14.49
C LYS A 125 5.15 16.25 13.21
N PRO A 126 5.14 17.39 12.49
CA PRO A 126 6.03 17.59 11.35
C PRO A 126 7.49 17.22 11.61
N ASP A 127 8.02 17.57 12.78
CA ASP A 127 9.43 17.32 13.14
C ASP A 127 9.74 15.84 13.42
N SER A 128 8.73 15.03 13.75
CA SER A 128 8.87 13.58 13.93
C SER A 128 8.94 12.84 12.59
N VAL A 129 8.38 13.45 11.53
CA VAL A 129 8.36 12.92 10.17
C VAL A 129 8.96 13.91 9.16
N PRO A 130 10.25 14.28 9.32
CA PRO A 130 10.84 15.40 8.60
C PRO A 130 10.94 15.19 7.09
N VAL A 131 10.96 13.95 6.61
CA VAL A 131 10.91 13.66 5.16
C VAL A 131 9.57 14.08 4.58
N TYR A 132 8.46 13.66 5.21
CA TYR A 132 7.12 14.04 4.78
C TYR A 132 6.85 15.54 4.96
N ARG A 133 7.36 16.13 6.05
CA ARG A 133 7.33 17.60 6.25
C ARG A 133 7.94 18.36 5.08
N GLU A 134 9.13 17.96 4.65
CA GLU A 134 9.84 18.61 3.54
C GLU A 134 9.05 18.44 2.23
N LEU A 135 8.58 17.23 1.93
CA LEU A 135 7.83 16.95 0.71
C LEU A 135 6.50 17.72 0.64
N VAL A 136 5.76 17.81 1.74
CA VAL A 136 4.52 18.61 1.82
C VAL A 136 4.81 20.10 1.67
N SER A 137 5.93 20.59 2.22
CA SER A 137 6.30 22.00 2.11
C SER A 137 6.77 22.37 0.69
N GLU A 138 7.36 21.41 -0.03
CA GLU A 138 8.01 21.66 -1.32
C GLU A 138 7.16 21.29 -2.53
N PHE A 139 6.16 20.42 -2.40
CA PHE A 139 5.36 19.94 -3.53
C PHE A 139 3.86 20.03 -3.25
N ALA A 140 3.06 19.13 -3.82
CA ALA A 140 1.62 19.10 -3.61
C ALA A 140 1.22 18.00 -2.62
N VAL A 141 0.37 18.36 -1.66
CA VAL A 141 -0.37 17.39 -0.83
C VAL A 141 -1.82 17.38 -1.28
N CYS A 142 -2.41 16.19 -1.45
CA CYS A 142 -3.85 16.06 -1.61
C CYS A 142 -4.46 15.84 -0.22
N ASP A 143 -5.19 16.83 0.28
CA ASP A 143 -5.79 16.77 1.62
C ASP A 143 -7.19 16.13 1.60
N ARG A 144 -7.65 15.61 0.46
CA ARG A 144 -8.91 14.87 0.31
C ARG A 144 -8.77 13.66 -0.60
N TRP A 145 -7.72 12.85 -0.37
CA TRP A 145 -7.52 11.55 -1.03
C TRP A 145 -8.03 10.40 -0.16
N PHE A 146 -8.94 9.59 -0.67
CA PHE A 146 -9.60 8.51 0.08
C PHE A 146 -9.15 7.13 -0.36
N ALA A 147 -9.11 6.18 0.57
CA ALA A 147 -9.03 4.76 0.22
C ALA A 147 -10.21 4.38 -0.69
N SER A 148 -9.96 3.60 -1.74
CA SER A 148 -11.00 3.30 -2.76
C SER A 148 -12.14 2.42 -2.22
N VAL A 149 -11.87 1.65 -1.18
CA VAL A 149 -12.84 0.78 -0.50
C VAL A 149 -12.57 0.78 1.02
N PRO A 150 -13.61 0.77 1.88
CA PRO A 150 -13.45 0.58 3.32
C PRO A 150 -13.11 -0.87 3.67
N ALA A 151 -11.94 -1.34 3.23
CA ALA A 151 -11.41 -2.68 3.45
C ALA A 151 -9.89 -2.63 3.63
N ALA A 152 -9.30 -3.77 4.00
CA ALA A 152 -7.87 -3.90 4.25
C ALA A 152 -7.01 -3.69 2.98
N THR A 153 -5.69 -3.87 3.14
CA THR A 153 -4.63 -3.61 2.16
C THR A 153 -4.89 -4.15 0.76
N GLN A 154 -5.12 -5.46 0.59
CA GLN A 154 -5.19 -6.08 -0.74
C GLN A 154 -6.27 -5.49 -1.65
N PRO A 155 -7.54 -5.36 -1.22
CA PRO A 155 -8.55 -4.66 -2.01
C PRO A 155 -8.11 -3.28 -2.47
N ASN A 156 -7.54 -2.44 -1.58
CA ASN A 156 -7.11 -1.10 -1.95
C ASN A 156 -5.92 -1.09 -2.92
N ARG A 157 -4.91 -1.96 -2.71
CA ARG A 157 -3.80 -2.14 -3.67
C ARG A 157 -4.28 -2.63 -5.04
N LEU A 158 -5.34 -3.45 -5.10
CA LEU A 158 -5.95 -3.84 -6.37
C LEU A 158 -6.61 -2.63 -7.09
N PHE A 159 -7.21 -1.69 -6.37
CA PHE A 159 -7.77 -0.47 -6.97
C PHE A 159 -6.70 0.42 -7.60
N VAL A 160 -5.51 0.55 -6.98
CA VAL A 160 -4.39 1.41 -7.48
C VAL A 160 -4.09 1.16 -8.96
N HIS A 161 -4.00 -0.11 -9.36
CA HIS A 161 -3.58 -0.46 -10.72
C HIS A 161 -4.68 -1.04 -11.61
N SER A 162 -5.90 -1.24 -11.10
CA SER A 162 -7.00 -1.80 -11.90
C SER A 162 -8.36 -1.11 -11.74
N ALA A 163 -8.46 -0.07 -10.90
CA ALA A 163 -9.69 0.66 -10.60
C ALA A 163 -10.86 -0.24 -10.13
N THR A 164 -10.56 -1.45 -9.64
CA THR A 164 -11.49 -2.37 -8.99
C THR A 164 -10.71 -3.39 -8.13
N SER A 165 -11.33 -3.89 -7.06
CA SER A 165 -10.85 -5.07 -6.34
C SER A 165 -11.48 -6.38 -6.86
N HIS A 166 -12.19 -6.32 -7.99
CA HIS A 166 -12.95 -7.44 -8.56
C HIS A 166 -13.94 -8.05 -7.57
N GLY A 167 -14.65 -7.19 -6.86
CA GLY A 167 -15.65 -7.58 -5.87
C GLY A 167 -15.07 -7.97 -4.50
N LEU A 168 -13.78 -7.80 -4.24
CA LEU A 168 -13.21 -8.12 -2.93
C LEU A 168 -13.40 -7.02 -1.88
N THR A 169 -13.79 -7.44 -0.68
CA THR A 169 -13.73 -6.65 0.56
C THR A 169 -12.77 -7.24 1.60
N GLY A 170 -11.99 -8.24 1.19
CA GLY A 170 -11.05 -8.98 2.02
C GLY A 170 -10.39 -10.08 1.18
N ASN A 171 -9.78 -11.04 1.85
CA ASN A 171 -8.95 -12.05 1.22
C ASN A 171 -9.75 -13.18 0.53
N ASP A 172 -9.36 -13.52 -0.70
CA ASP A 172 -9.90 -14.66 -1.46
C ASP A 172 -8.78 -15.54 -2.04
N THR A 173 -8.57 -16.68 -1.39
CA THR A 173 -7.50 -17.63 -1.73
C THR A 173 -7.74 -18.34 -3.06
N LYS A 174 -8.99 -18.47 -3.51
CA LYS A 174 -9.32 -19.07 -4.81
C LYS A 174 -8.94 -18.11 -5.94
N GLN A 175 -9.26 -16.83 -5.79
CA GLN A 175 -8.86 -15.80 -6.75
C GLN A 175 -7.35 -15.63 -6.77
N LEU A 176 -6.68 -15.74 -5.63
CA LEU A 176 -5.21 -15.67 -5.56
C LEU A 176 -4.53 -16.78 -6.36
N ILE A 177 -5.04 -18.02 -6.28
CA ILE A 177 -4.58 -19.16 -7.10
C ILE A 177 -4.74 -18.87 -8.58
N GLN A 178 -5.95 -18.44 -8.98
CA GLN A 178 -6.25 -18.16 -10.39
C GLN A 178 -5.50 -16.94 -10.92
N GLY A 179 -5.14 -16.01 -10.03
CA GLY A 179 -4.75 -14.65 -10.36
C GLY A 179 -5.96 -13.80 -10.72
N PHE A 180 -5.95 -12.56 -10.24
CA PHE A 180 -7.04 -11.61 -10.46
C PHE A 180 -7.20 -11.27 -11.95
N PRO A 181 -8.42 -11.39 -12.52
CA PRO A 181 -8.62 -11.36 -13.97
C PRO A 181 -8.81 -9.96 -14.55
N GLN A 182 -9.02 -8.93 -13.72
CA GLN A 182 -9.34 -7.58 -14.19
C GLN A 182 -8.19 -6.97 -14.98
N LYS A 183 -8.55 -6.15 -15.96
CA LYS A 183 -7.59 -5.40 -16.77
C LYS A 183 -6.89 -4.37 -15.89
N THR A 184 -5.59 -4.24 -16.09
CA THR A 184 -4.74 -3.32 -15.35
C THR A 184 -4.29 -2.12 -16.19
N ILE A 185 -3.80 -1.08 -15.52
CA ILE A 185 -3.15 0.05 -16.18
C ILE A 185 -1.89 -0.38 -16.94
N PHE A 186 -1.17 -1.40 -16.44
CA PHE A 186 -0.02 -2.00 -17.11
C PHE A 186 -0.38 -2.54 -18.50
N GLU A 187 -1.51 -3.23 -18.62
CA GLU A 187 -2.02 -3.74 -19.90
C GLU A 187 -2.40 -2.61 -20.84
N SER A 188 -3.09 -1.59 -20.33
CA SER A 188 -3.51 -0.45 -21.14
C SER A 188 -2.32 0.33 -21.68
N LEU A 189 -1.23 0.44 -20.91
CA LEU A 189 0.03 1.04 -21.35
C LEU A 189 0.74 0.19 -22.39
N ASP A 190 0.92 -1.11 -22.11
CA ASP A 190 1.58 -2.06 -23.03
C ASP A 190 0.86 -2.13 -24.39
N GLU A 191 -0.47 -2.24 -24.39
CA GLU A 191 -1.30 -2.23 -25.60
C GLU A 191 -1.20 -0.91 -26.40
N ALA A 192 -0.93 0.20 -25.71
CA ALA A 192 -0.73 1.51 -26.33
C ALA A 192 0.74 1.78 -26.72
N GLY A 193 1.65 0.81 -26.51
CA GLY A 193 3.07 0.92 -26.85
C GLY A 193 3.92 1.66 -25.83
N PHE A 194 3.42 1.84 -24.60
CA PHE A 194 4.17 2.39 -23.47
C PHE A 194 4.77 1.28 -22.61
N SER A 195 5.87 1.61 -21.94
CA SER A 195 6.62 0.69 -21.09
C SER A 195 6.23 0.82 -19.61
N PHE A 196 6.38 -0.27 -18.85
CA PHE A 196 6.27 -0.23 -17.40
C PHE A 196 7.38 -1.06 -16.74
N GLY A 197 7.65 -0.79 -15.46
CA GLY A 197 8.60 -1.54 -14.65
C GLY A 197 8.23 -1.57 -13.18
N ILE A 198 8.44 -2.70 -12.55
CA ILE A 198 8.13 -2.95 -11.13
C ILE A 198 9.45 -3.21 -10.42
N TYR A 199 9.82 -2.31 -9.51
CA TYR A 199 11.06 -2.39 -8.74
C TYR A 199 10.74 -2.86 -7.34
N TYR A 200 11.21 -4.05 -6.99
CA TYR A 200 10.76 -4.75 -5.80
C TYR A 200 11.90 -5.07 -4.84
N ASN A 201 11.64 -4.97 -3.54
CA ASN A 201 12.53 -5.51 -2.51
C ASN A 201 12.15 -6.94 -2.10
N TYR A 202 10.86 -7.26 -2.01
CA TYR A 202 10.31 -8.62 -1.83
C TYR A 202 9.34 -8.96 -2.97
N PRO A 203 8.92 -10.24 -3.13
CA PRO A 203 7.99 -10.62 -4.20
C PRO A 203 6.79 -9.67 -4.28
N PRO A 204 6.57 -9.01 -5.42
CA PRO A 204 5.72 -7.84 -5.49
C PRO A 204 4.23 -8.22 -5.47
N SER A 205 3.43 -7.43 -4.75
CA SER A 205 1.98 -7.59 -4.64
C SER A 205 1.26 -7.47 -5.99
N THR A 206 1.85 -6.76 -6.96
CA THR A 206 1.36 -6.72 -8.35
C THR A 206 1.23 -8.11 -9.01
N LEU A 207 1.89 -9.16 -8.51
CA LEU A 207 1.68 -10.53 -8.99
C LEU A 207 0.34 -11.15 -8.54
N PHE A 208 -0.48 -10.44 -7.76
CA PHE A 208 -1.89 -10.77 -7.59
C PHE A 208 -2.60 -10.80 -8.94
N TYR A 209 -2.29 -9.89 -9.87
CA TYR A 209 -2.90 -9.85 -11.19
C TYR A 209 -2.43 -11.01 -12.07
N ARG A 210 -3.38 -11.78 -12.61
CA ARG A 210 -3.07 -12.89 -13.53
C ARG A 210 -2.29 -12.41 -14.75
N ASN A 211 -2.60 -11.22 -15.26
CA ASN A 211 -1.92 -10.71 -16.45
C ASN A 211 -0.43 -10.49 -16.23
N LEU A 212 -0.01 -10.01 -15.05
CA LEU A 212 1.40 -9.78 -14.76
C LEU A 212 2.21 -11.07 -14.56
N ARG A 213 1.55 -12.23 -14.56
CA ARG A 213 2.18 -13.56 -14.58
C ARG A 213 2.44 -14.09 -16.01
N LYS A 214 2.19 -13.28 -17.06
CA LYS A 214 2.48 -13.64 -18.45
C LYS A 214 3.96 -13.51 -18.79
N LEU A 215 4.48 -14.40 -19.63
CA LEU A 215 5.90 -14.42 -20.05
C LEU A 215 6.41 -13.07 -20.58
N LYS A 216 5.60 -12.36 -21.37
CA LYS A 216 5.99 -11.06 -21.94
C LYS A 216 6.30 -9.98 -20.89
N HIS A 217 5.85 -10.13 -19.65
CA HIS A 217 6.03 -9.13 -18.60
C HIS A 217 7.12 -9.50 -17.59
N ILE A 218 7.71 -10.70 -17.68
CA ILE A 218 8.66 -11.16 -16.66
C ILE A 218 9.93 -10.29 -16.60
N ASP A 219 10.35 -9.72 -17.74
CA ASP A 219 11.50 -8.84 -17.83
C ASP A 219 11.22 -7.43 -17.26
N ASN A 220 9.97 -7.12 -16.89
CA ASN A 220 9.57 -5.84 -16.31
C ASN A 220 9.71 -5.83 -14.77
N PHE A 221 10.09 -6.95 -14.16
CA PHE A 221 10.37 -7.05 -12.74
C PHE A 221 11.85 -6.87 -12.47
N HIS A 222 12.18 -5.94 -11.57
CA HIS A 222 13.56 -5.56 -11.28
C HIS A 222 13.80 -5.57 -9.79
N ASN A 223 14.89 -6.19 -9.32
CA ASN A 223 15.30 -6.02 -7.94
C ASN A 223 15.64 -4.54 -7.68
N PHE A 224 15.01 -3.94 -6.67
CA PHE A 224 15.11 -2.51 -6.40
C PHE A 224 16.55 -2.07 -6.14
N ASP A 225 17.27 -2.76 -5.26
CA ASP A 225 18.62 -2.37 -4.83
C ASP A 225 19.67 -2.50 -5.94
N VAL A 226 19.45 -3.40 -6.90
CA VAL A 226 20.36 -3.62 -8.02
C VAL A 226 20.08 -2.68 -9.20
N HIS A 227 18.80 -2.43 -9.51
CA HIS A 227 18.42 -1.81 -10.79
C HIS A 227 17.92 -0.38 -10.67
N PHE A 228 17.19 -0.01 -9.61
CA PHE A 228 16.42 1.23 -9.59
C PHE A 228 17.31 2.48 -9.71
N LYS A 229 18.31 2.63 -8.83
CA LYS A 229 19.24 3.77 -8.86
C LYS A 229 19.99 3.85 -10.18
N ARG A 230 20.44 2.71 -10.70
CA ARG A 230 21.14 2.63 -11.99
C ARG A 230 20.25 3.08 -13.16
N HIS A 231 18.99 2.63 -13.20
CA HIS A 231 18.04 3.06 -14.24
C HIS A 231 17.70 4.55 -14.10
N CYS A 232 17.65 5.10 -12.88
CA CYS A 232 17.53 6.54 -12.67
C CYS A 232 18.73 7.28 -13.25
N GLU A 233 19.97 6.87 -12.93
CA GLU A 233 21.21 7.51 -13.39
C GLU A 233 21.39 7.44 -14.92
N GLU A 234 21.02 6.30 -15.52
CA GLU A 234 21.10 6.08 -16.97
C GLU A 234 19.97 6.77 -17.75
N GLY A 235 18.94 7.31 -17.07
CA GLY A 235 17.75 7.88 -17.72
C GLY A 235 16.93 6.82 -18.47
N LYS A 236 16.77 5.64 -17.88
CA LYS A 236 16.08 4.48 -18.47
C LYS A 236 14.84 4.04 -17.69
N LEU A 237 14.26 4.91 -16.87
CA LEU A 237 12.99 4.58 -16.24
C LEU A 237 11.88 4.47 -17.29
N PRO A 238 11.02 3.45 -17.21
CA PRO A 238 9.89 3.28 -18.11
C PRO A 238 8.81 4.35 -17.87
N ASN A 239 7.73 4.32 -18.66
CA ASN A 239 6.66 5.30 -18.58
C ASN A 239 5.84 5.18 -17.29
N TYR A 240 5.68 3.96 -16.76
CA TYR A 240 5.00 3.70 -15.51
C TYR A 240 5.85 2.81 -14.61
N VAL A 241 6.21 3.33 -13.44
CA VAL A 241 7.10 2.69 -12.49
C VAL A 241 6.34 2.43 -11.19
N VAL A 242 6.42 1.20 -10.69
CA VAL A 242 5.90 0.85 -9.37
C VAL A 242 7.05 0.44 -8.48
N ILE A 243 7.06 0.97 -7.26
CA ILE A 243 8.05 0.62 -6.24
C ILE A 243 7.35 -0.22 -5.16
N GLU A 244 7.87 -1.42 -4.93
CA GLU A 244 7.36 -2.40 -3.95
C GLU A 244 8.33 -2.53 -2.77
N GLN A 245 7.81 -2.31 -1.57
CA GLN A 245 8.56 -2.17 -0.33
C GLN A 245 9.09 -3.49 0.25
N ARG A 246 9.80 -3.35 1.37
CA ARG A 246 10.09 -4.42 2.32
C ARG A 246 8.93 -4.58 3.29
N TYR A 247 8.07 -5.54 3.00
CA TYR A 247 6.91 -5.91 3.82
C TYR A 247 7.24 -6.78 5.05
N PHE A 248 8.45 -7.34 5.12
CA PHE A 248 8.87 -8.21 6.22
C PHE A 248 9.95 -7.52 7.06
N ASP A 249 9.70 -7.38 8.37
CA ASP A 249 10.59 -6.67 9.29
C ASP A 249 11.66 -7.58 9.88
N LEU A 250 12.83 -7.61 9.23
CA LEU A 250 14.02 -8.37 9.66
C LEU A 250 15.01 -7.51 10.45
N LEU A 251 15.82 -8.13 11.31
CA LEU A 251 16.83 -7.42 12.11
C LEU A 251 17.88 -6.70 11.26
N SER A 252 18.32 -7.33 10.17
CA SER A 252 19.36 -6.80 9.27
C SER A 252 18.81 -5.89 8.18
N VAL A 253 17.55 -6.11 7.78
CA VAL A 253 16.85 -5.39 6.71
C VAL A 253 15.41 -5.10 7.17
N PRO A 254 15.19 -4.04 7.95
CA PRO A 254 13.89 -3.76 8.55
C PRO A 254 12.82 -3.42 7.50
N GLY A 255 11.55 -3.58 7.88
CA GLY A 255 10.40 -3.21 7.07
C GLY A 255 10.41 -1.70 6.79
N ASN A 256 9.94 -1.27 5.62
CA ASN A 256 10.01 0.14 5.18
C ASN A 256 8.77 0.62 4.43
N ASP A 257 7.62 0.06 4.79
CA ASP A 257 6.28 0.27 4.25
C ASP A 257 5.40 1.18 5.15
N ASP A 258 5.92 1.66 6.28
CA ASP A 258 5.18 2.37 7.35
C ASP A 258 4.07 1.55 8.05
N HIS A 259 3.87 0.26 7.75
CA HIS A 259 2.85 -0.58 8.40
C HIS A 259 3.09 -0.67 9.93
N PRO A 260 2.09 -0.65 10.83
CA PRO A 260 2.28 -1.04 12.22
C PRO A 260 2.56 -2.56 12.36
N SER A 261 3.67 -3.05 12.88
CA SER A 261 4.59 -2.45 13.83
C SER A 261 6.00 -2.32 13.24
N HIS A 262 6.10 -1.69 12.07
CA HIS A 262 7.35 -1.26 11.46
C HIS A 262 7.68 0.18 11.88
N ASP A 263 8.96 0.53 11.88
CA ASP A 263 9.43 1.85 12.27
C ASP A 263 9.21 2.85 11.11
N VAL A 264 8.37 3.86 11.31
CA VAL A 264 8.09 4.93 10.33
C VAL A 264 9.37 5.68 9.90
N SER A 265 10.45 5.62 10.71
CA SER A 265 11.77 6.10 10.30
C SER A 265 12.31 5.37 9.06
N GLU A 266 12.09 4.05 8.96
CA GLU A 266 12.55 3.24 7.83
C GLU A 266 11.75 3.51 6.55
N GLY A 267 10.44 3.73 6.65
CA GLY A 267 9.63 4.16 5.51
C GLY A 267 10.02 5.54 5.01
N GLN A 268 10.27 6.50 5.91
CA GLN A 268 10.83 7.80 5.54
C GLN A 268 12.19 7.70 4.83
N LYS A 269 13.11 6.86 5.33
CA LYS A 269 14.40 6.60 4.66
C LYS A 269 14.19 6.03 3.27
N PHE A 270 13.21 5.16 3.10
CA PHE A 270 12.89 4.57 1.79
C PHE A 270 12.33 5.61 0.81
N VAL A 271 11.35 6.41 1.23
CA VAL A 271 10.81 7.53 0.42
C VAL A 271 11.93 8.49 0.03
N LYS A 272 12.81 8.84 0.97
CA LYS A 272 14.01 9.65 0.70
C LYS A 272 14.94 9.01 -0.33
N LYS A 273 15.25 7.71 -0.18
CA LYS A 273 16.09 6.97 -1.14
C LYS A 273 15.50 6.99 -2.55
N VAL A 274 14.18 6.82 -2.67
CA VAL A 274 13.46 6.89 -3.95
C VAL A 274 13.52 8.30 -4.52
N TYR A 275 13.12 9.30 -3.73
CA TYR A 275 13.12 10.71 -4.14
C TYR A 275 14.49 11.16 -4.64
N GLU A 276 15.56 10.91 -3.88
CA GLU A 276 16.90 11.39 -4.22
C GLU A 276 17.45 10.72 -5.48
N ALA A 277 17.13 9.44 -5.72
CA ALA A 277 17.46 8.75 -6.96
C ALA A 277 16.74 9.36 -8.18
N LEU A 278 15.43 9.64 -8.04
CA LEU A 278 14.64 10.29 -9.09
C LEU A 278 15.10 11.73 -9.34
N ARG A 279 15.37 12.47 -8.27
CA ARG A 279 15.82 13.87 -8.30
C ARG A 279 17.18 14.04 -8.98
N ALA A 280 18.06 13.05 -8.86
CA ALA A 280 19.35 12.99 -9.53
C ALA A 280 19.28 12.49 -10.98
N SER A 281 18.14 11.97 -11.43
CA SER A 281 17.97 11.44 -12.78
C SER A 281 17.99 12.55 -13.84
N PRO A 282 18.59 12.33 -15.03
CA PRO A 282 18.38 13.22 -16.17
C PRO A 282 16.90 13.30 -16.60
N GLN A 283 16.05 12.34 -16.21
CA GLN A 283 14.60 12.36 -16.46
C GLN A 283 13.81 13.19 -15.44
N TRP A 284 14.43 13.83 -14.44
CA TRP A 284 13.74 14.54 -13.34
C TRP A 284 12.62 15.49 -13.81
N ASN A 285 12.86 16.24 -14.89
CA ASN A 285 11.90 17.20 -15.44
C ASN A 285 10.70 16.54 -16.15
N GLU A 286 10.71 15.22 -16.32
CA GLU A 286 9.64 14.43 -16.94
C GLU A 286 8.99 13.46 -15.95
N ILE A 287 9.42 13.49 -14.69
CA ILE A 287 8.96 12.58 -13.64
C ILE A 287 7.84 13.21 -12.82
N LEU A 288 6.81 12.41 -12.60
CA LEU A 288 5.87 12.54 -11.50
C LEU A 288 6.12 11.40 -10.52
N PHE A 289 6.47 11.72 -9.28
CA PHE A 289 6.54 10.75 -8.19
C PHE A 289 5.33 10.92 -7.26
N ILE A 290 4.64 9.82 -7.00
CA ILE A 290 3.43 9.76 -6.19
C ILE A 290 3.72 8.88 -4.97
N VAL A 291 3.58 9.46 -3.78
CA VAL A 291 3.59 8.73 -2.51
C VAL A 291 2.15 8.68 -1.98
N LEU A 292 1.64 7.48 -1.77
CA LEU A 292 0.29 7.19 -1.30
C LEU A 292 0.31 6.21 -0.14
N TYR A 293 -0.84 6.00 0.48
CA TYR A 293 -1.10 4.84 1.35
C TYR A 293 -2.28 4.05 0.80
N ASP A 294 -2.35 2.76 1.09
CA ASP A 294 -3.44 1.88 0.67
C ASP A 294 -4.71 2.09 1.51
N GLU A 295 -4.62 2.10 2.82
CA GLU A 295 -5.72 2.35 3.74
C GLU A 295 -5.23 3.00 5.05
N HIS A 296 -6.14 3.24 6.00
CA HIS A 296 -5.88 4.12 7.14
C HIS A 296 -5.33 3.41 8.40
N GLY A 297 -5.25 2.09 8.42
CA GLY A 297 -4.66 1.29 9.49
C GLY A 297 -5.41 1.36 10.81
N GLY A 298 -6.69 1.75 10.79
CA GLY A 298 -7.48 1.99 12.00
C GLY A 298 -7.15 3.29 12.75
N PHE A 299 -6.24 4.12 12.22
CA PHE A 299 -5.93 5.42 12.78
C PHE A 299 -7.03 6.44 12.48
N TYR A 300 -7.27 7.34 13.43
CA TYR A 300 -8.31 8.35 13.30
C TYR A 300 -8.07 9.29 12.12
N ASP A 301 -9.16 9.64 11.43
CA ASP A 301 -9.26 10.79 10.55
C ASP A 301 -10.59 11.50 10.80
N HIS A 302 -10.56 12.83 10.80
CA HIS A 302 -11.74 13.64 11.11
C HIS A 302 -12.66 13.85 9.91
N VAL A 303 -12.20 13.62 8.69
CA VAL A 303 -12.97 13.92 7.49
C VAL A 303 -13.97 12.79 7.19
N PRO A 304 -15.28 13.11 7.08
CA PRO A 304 -16.30 12.13 6.70
C PRO A 304 -16.01 11.48 5.36
N THR A 305 -16.18 10.15 5.27
CA THR A 305 -15.93 9.41 4.03
C THR A 305 -16.99 9.70 2.95
N PRO A 306 -16.62 9.77 1.66
CA PRO A 306 -17.58 9.96 0.57
C PRO A 306 -18.55 8.77 0.42
N VAL A 307 -19.85 9.05 0.55
CA VAL A 307 -20.95 8.06 0.43
C VAL A 307 -21.96 8.37 -0.67
N THR A 308 -21.74 9.44 -1.44
CA THR A 308 -22.71 9.92 -2.45
C THR A 308 -22.13 9.89 -3.85
N GLY A 309 -22.87 9.30 -4.79
CA GLY A 309 -22.52 9.33 -6.21
C GLY A 309 -21.23 8.58 -6.58
N VAL A 310 -20.77 7.68 -5.71
CA VAL A 310 -19.61 6.81 -5.90
C VAL A 310 -20.08 5.58 -6.72
N PRO A 311 -19.66 5.39 -7.99
CA PRO A 311 -20.19 4.31 -8.83
C PRO A 311 -19.58 2.94 -8.50
N SER A 312 -20.34 1.85 -8.51
CA SER A 312 -19.71 0.51 -8.52
C SER A 312 -18.79 0.39 -9.75
N PRO A 313 -17.52 -0.06 -9.60
CA PRO A 313 -16.55 -0.06 -10.69
C PRO A 313 -16.99 -0.96 -11.85
N ASP A 314 -17.42 -2.19 -11.52
CA ASP A 314 -17.69 -3.28 -12.46
C ASP A 314 -19.04 -3.96 -12.21
N GLY A 315 -19.84 -3.46 -11.25
CA GLY A 315 -21.16 -4.02 -10.91
C GLY A 315 -21.10 -5.27 -10.03
N LEU A 316 -19.91 -5.68 -9.58
CA LEU A 316 -19.75 -6.76 -8.61
C LEU A 316 -20.13 -6.28 -7.20
N VAL A 317 -20.47 -7.26 -6.36
CA VAL A 317 -20.85 -7.06 -4.96
C VAL A 317 -19.90 -7.87 -4.08
N GLY A 318 -19.53 -7.28 -2.95
CA GLY A 318 -18.67 -7.88 -1.94
C GLY A 318 -19.20 -9.19 -1.37
N GLN A 319 -18.32 -9.95 -0.73
CA GLN A 319 -18.70 -11.23 -0.12
C GLN A 319 -19.74 -11.04 1.01
N PRO A 320 -20.61 -12.04 1.24
CA PRO A 320 -21.40 -12.10 2.47
C PRO A 320 -20.50 -12.12 3.72
N PRO A 321 -20.97 -11.58 4.86
CA PRO A 321 -22.31 -11.02 5.07
C PRO A 321 -22.48 -9.58 4.59
N TYR A 322 -21.38 -8.87 4.26
CA TYR A 322 -21.40 -7.43 3.98
C TYR A 322 -22.13 -7.07 2.70
N ASN A 323 -22.01 -7.89 1.66
CA ASN A 323 -22.58 -7.63 0.34
C ASN A 323 -22.31 -6.19 -0.13
N PHE A 324 -21.06 -5.74 0.06
CA PHE A 324 -20.68 -4.35 -0.16
C PHE A 324 -20.82 -3.98 -1.64
N ARG A 325 -21.55 -2.92 -1.95
CA ARG A 325 -21.89 -2.55 -3.34
C ARG A 325 -20.83 -1.70 -4.04
N PHE A 326 -19.75 -1.34 -3.34
CA PHE A 326 -18.73 -0.42 -3.83
C PHE A 326 -19.32 0.95 -4.20
N ASP A 327 -20.28 1.43 -3.42
CA ASP A 327 -20.97 2.71 -3.60
C ASP A 327 -20.62 3.76 -2.52
N ARG A 328 -19.50 3.55 -1.83
CA ARG A 328 -18.84 4.53 -0.95
C ARG A 328 -17.34 4.25 -0.89
N LEU A 329 -16.58 5.25 -0.47
CA LEU A 329 -15.13 5.16 -0.29
C LEU A 329 -14.76 4.82 1.17
N GLY A 330 -13.48 4.52 1.37
CA GLY A 330 -12.86 4.35 2.69
C GLY A 330 -12.45 5.68 3.33
N VAL A 331 -11.64 5.57 4.39
CA VAL A 331 -11.12 6.72 5.14
C VAL A 331 -10.05 7.44 4.32
N ARG A 332 -9.85 8.73 4.62
CA ARG A 332 -8.84 9.56 3.98
C ARG A 332 -7.42 9.06 4.31
N VAL A 333 -6.56 9.04 3.31
CA VAL A 333 -5.16 8.56 3.37
C VAL A 333 -4.19 9.62 2.83
N PRO A 334 -2.91 9.63 3.24
CA PRO A 334 -1.92 10.55 2.71
C PRO A 334 -1.70 10.36 1.20
N ALA A 335 -1.54 11.48 0.50
CA ALA A 335 -1.21 11.54 -0.92
C ALA A 335 -0.33 12.76 -1.20
N ILE A 336 0.87 12.53 -1.71
CA ILE A 336 1.83 13.59 -2.06
C ILE A 336 2.24 13.41 -3.52
N LEU A 337 2.09 14.48 -4.30
CA LEU A 337 2.51 14.53 -5.70
C LEU A 337 3.78 15.36 -5.82
N ILE A 338 4.82 14.78 -6.41
CA ILE A 338 6.18 15.32 -6.43
C ILE A 338 6.66 15.44 -7.87
N SER A 339 6.89 16.66 -8.32
CA SER A 339 7.41 16.96 -9.65
C SER A 339 7.93 18.40 -9.70
N PRO A 340 8.97 18.72 -10.50
CA PRO A 340 9.42 20.11 -10.65
C PRO A 340 8.39 21.01 -11.34
N TRP A 341 7.29 20.47 -11.86
CA TRP A 341 6.19 21.26 -12.44
C TRP A 341 5.16 21.75 -11.42
N ILE A 342 5.30 21.36 -10.14
CA ILE A 342 4.37 21.72 -9.07
C ILE A 342 4.91 22.93 -8.29
N GLU A 343 4.05 23.91 -8.04
CA GLU A 343 4.36 25.04 -7.17
C GLU A 343 4.60 24.60 -5.71
N ARG A 344 5.51 25.28 -5.03
CA ARG A 344 5.86 24.98 -3.63
C ARG A 344 4.62 25.08 -2.73
N GLY A 345 4.41 24.07 -1.88
CA GLY A 345 3.37 24.08 -0.85
C GLY A 345 1.95 24.03 -1.39
N THR A 346 1.75 23.46 -2.60
CA THR A 346 0.43 23.33 -3.22
C THR A 346 -0.46 22.42 -2.37
N VAL A 347 -1.71 22.81 -2.13
CA VAL A 347 -2.73 21.96 -1.51
C VAL A 347 -3.81 21.64 -2.54
N LEU A 348 -4.04 20.36 -2.79
CA LEU A 348 -5.10 19.88 -3.67
C LEU A 348 -6.26 19.40 -2.81
N HIS A 349 -7.35 20.17 -2.84
CA HIS A 349 -8.61 19.87 -2.18
C HIS A 349 -9.45 18.87 -2.99
N GLU A 350 -10.75 19.12 -3.13
CA GLU A 350 -11.63 18.28 -3.95
C GLU A 350 -11.33 18.45 -5.44
N PRO A 351 -11.43 17.37 -6.25
CA PRO A 351 -11.26 17.48 -7.69
C PRO A 351 -12.40 18.27 -8.32
N SER A 352 -12.11 18.98 -9.41
CA SER A 352 -13.11 19.77 -10.14
C SER A 352 -14.03 18.94 -11.06
N GLY A 353 -13.86 17.62 -11.12
CA GLY A 353 -14.59 16.73 -12.01
C GLY A 353 -13.88 15.38 -12.17
N PRO A 354 -14.33 14.51 -13.11
CA PRO A 354 -15.25 14.80 -14.21
C PRO A 354 -16.74 14.90 -13.83
N PHE A 355 -17.14 14.45 -12.63
CA PHE A 355 -18.50 14.57 -12.11
C PHE A 355 -18.53 15.48 -10.87
N PRO A 356 -19.69 16.08 -10.52
CA PRO A 356 -19.81 16.90 -9.31
C PRO A 356 -19.52 16.15 -8.00
N THR A 357 -19.60 14.81 -8.03
CA THR A 357 -19.31 13.96 -6.87
C THR A 357 -17.92 13.33 -6.91
N SER A 358 -17.12 13.60 -7.96
CA SER A 358 -15.77 13.03 -8.09
C SER A 358 -14.94 13.30 -6.85
N GLN A 359 -14.10 12.33 -6.48
CA GLN A 359 -13.17 12.43 -5.36
C GLN A 359 -11.79 11.96 -5.83
N PHE A 360 -10.74 12.37 -5.11
CA PHE A 360 -9.45 11.72 -5.25
C PHE A 360 -9.46 10.41 -4.46
N GLU A 361 -9.18 9.31 -5.14
CA GLU A 361 -9.02 7.96 -4.58
C GLU A 361 -8.06 7.16 -5.47
N HIS A 362 -7.69 5.91 -5.13
CA HIS A 362 -6.59 5.23 -5.84
C HIS A 362 -6.78 5.12 -7.37
N SER A 363 -8.01 5.03 -7.86
CA SER A 363 -8.28 5.00 -9.31
C SER A 363 -8.04 6.33 -10.02
N SER A 364 -7.88 7.43 -9.26
CA SER A 364 -7.38 8.73 -9.76
C SER A 364 -6.01 8.61 -10.42
N ILE A 365 -5.20 7.61 -10.02
CA ILE A 365 -3.93 7.30 -10.68
C ILE A 365 -4.19 6.81 -12.11
N ALA A 366 -5.01 5.77 -12.29
CA ALA A 366 -5.33 5.22 -13.60
C ALA A 366 -6.00 6.27 -14.50
N ALA A 367 -6.94 7.06 -13.94
CA ALA A 367 -7.61 8.15 -14.63
C ALA A 367 -6.62 9.24 -15.11
N THR A 368 -5.64 9.60 -14.28
CA THR A 368 -4.61 10.58 -14.62
C THR A 368 -3.59 10.03 -15.62
N VAL A 369 -3.13 8.78 -15.46
CA VAL A 369 -2.24 8.08 -16.40
C VAL A 369 -2.89 7.98 -17.78
N LYS A 370 -4.19 7.65 -17.83
CA LYS A 370 -4.98 7.66 -19.08
C LYS A 370 -4.89 9.01 -19.79
N LYS A 371 -5.00 10.13 -19.07
CA LYS A 371 -4.87 11.47 -19.66
C LYS A 371 -3.44 11.79 -20.11
N ILE A 372 -2.45 11.51 -19.27
CA ILE A 372 -1.03 11.79 -19.57
C ILE A 372 -0.57 11.06 -20.83
N PHE A 373 -0.95 9.79 -20.98
CA PHE A 373 -0.52 8.94 -22.09
C PHE A 373 -1.57 8.78 -23.19
N ASN A 374 -2.69 9.51 -23.10
CA ASN A 374 -3.80 9.46 -24.06
C ASN A 374 -4.30 8.03 -24.33
N LEU A 375 -4.49 7.24 -23.26
CA LEU A 375 -4.96 5.86 -23.39
C LEU A 375 -6.43 5.84 -23.83
N PRO A 376 -6.83 4.87 -24.69
CA PRO A 376 -8.11 4.92 -25.39
C PRO A 376 -9.34 4.69 -24.51
N HIS A 377 -9.19 3.94 -23.42
CA HIS A 377 -10.31 3.49 -22.59
C HIS A 377 -10.00 3.67 -21.09
N PHE A 378 -11.04 3.92 -20.30
CA PHE A 378 -10.98 3.72 -18.84
C PHE A 378 -10.99 2.22 -18.53
N LEU A 379 -10.48 1.85 -17.36
CA LEU A 379 -10.47 0.46 -16.89
C LEU A 379 -11.86 0.04 -16.41
N THR A 380 -12.55 0.91 -15.68
CA THR A 380 -13.86 0.66 -15.06
C THR A 380 -14.69 1.96 -15.02
N LYS A 381 -15.87 1.92 -14.39
CA LYS A 381 -16.64 3.14 -14.10
C LYS A 381 -16.01 3.98 -12.99
N ARG A 382 -15.10 3.41 -12.19
CA ARG A 382 -14.49 4.09 -11.05
C ARG A 382 -13.44 5.08 -11.51
N ASP A 383 -12.52 4.71 -12.40
CA ASP A 383 -11.52 5.65 -12.94
C ASP A 383 -12.13 6.62 -13.97
N GLU A 384 -13.24 6.26 -14.63
CA GLU A 384 -14.03 7.24 -15.39
C GLU A 384 -14.62 8.33 -14.49
N TRP A 385 -14.97 8.00 -13.25
CA TRP A 385 -15.54 8.93 -12.27
C TRP A 385 -14.50 9.65 -11.42
N ALA A 386 -13.33 9.04 -11.19
CA ALA A 386 -12.32 9.54 -10.29
C ALA A 386 -11.79 10.93 -10.69
N GLY A 387 -11.42 11.73 -9.69
CA GLY A 387 -10.72 12.98 -9.91
C GLY A 387 -9.38 12.77 -10.62
N THR A 388 -8.95 13.74 -11.42
CA THR A 388 -7.61 13.71 -12.01
C THR A 388 -6.83 14.96 -11.61
N PHE A 389 -5.50 14.84 -11.57
CA PHE A 389 -4.62 15.88 -11.02
C PHE A 389 -3.54 16.34 -12.02
N GLU A 390 -3.69 16.03 -13.32
CA GLU A 390 -2.75 16.43 -14.36
C GLU A 390 -2.66 17.96 -14.56
N ALA A 391 -3.73 18.69 -14.21
CA ALA A 391 -3.80 20.13 -14.38
C ALA A 391 -2.72 20.87 -13.56
N VAL A 392 -2.26 20.29 -12.45
CA VAL A 392 -1.25 20.90 -11.58
C VAL A 392 0.10 21.06 -12.28
N PHE A 393 0.37 20.22 -13.29
CA PHE A 393 1.61 20.27 -14.09
C PHE A 393 1.56 21.32 -15.20
N LEU A 394 0.38 21.90 -15.46
CA LEU A 394 0.16 22.88 -16.53
C LEU A 394 0.15 24.33 -16.02
N ILE A 395 0.22 24.54 -14.70
CA ILE A 395 0.29 25.88 -14.10
C ILE A 395 1.58 26.60 -14.51
N ARG A 396 2.67 25.84 -14.61
CA ARG A 396 4.00 26.36 -14.92
C ARG A 396 4.33 26.20 -16.40
N THR A 397 5.05 27.18 -16.96
CA THR A 397 5.62 27.09 -18.32
C THR A 397 7.03 26.49 -18.34
N THR A 398 7.71 26.45 -17.18
CA THR A 398 9.06 25.86 -17.03
C THR A 398 9.17 25.09 -15.71
N PRO A 399 9.93 23.99 -15.67
CA PRO A 399 10.14 23.24 -14.43
C PRO A 399 10.89 24.11 -13.42
N ARG A 400 10.63 23.89 -12.14
CA ARG A 400 11.38 24.47 -11.03
C ARG A 400 12.81 23.96 -11.03
N THR A 401 13.73 24.86 -10.71
CA THR A 401 15.15 24.55 -10.55
C THR A 401 15.59 24.54 -9.08
N ASP A 402 14.69 24.86 -8.16
CA ASP A 402 14.92 25.00 -6.72
C ASP A 402 14.45 23.79 -5.90
N CYS A 403 13.98 22.71 -6.53
CA CYS A 403 13.55 21.50 -5.82
C CYS A 403 14.70 20.90 -5.00
N PRO A 404 14.47 20.48 -3.73
CA PRO A 404 15.51 19.96 -2.85
C PRO A 404 16.34 18.87 -3.50
N VAL A 405 17.65 18.92 -3.36
CA VAL A 405 18.55 17.88 -3.89
C VAL A 405 18.59 16.67 -2.95
N SER A 406 18.45 16.90 -1.65
CA SER A 406 18.35 15.87 -0.62
C SER A 406 17.24 16.20 0.37
N LEU A 407 16.68 15.18 1.02
CA LEU A 407 15.70 15.32 2.10
C LEU A 407 16.35 15.17 3.48
N PRO A 408 15.71 15.62 4.58
CA PRO A 408 16.24 15.44 5.93
C PRO A 408 16.43 13.98 6.33
N GLU A 409 17.36 13.72 7.27
CA GLU A 409 17.48 12.41 7.89
C GLU A 409 16.37 12.21 8.94
N PRO A 410 15.58 11.13 8.85
CA PRO A 410 14.52 10.89 9.82
C PRO A 410 15.10 10.36 11.15
N PRO A 411 14.57 10.81 12.30
CA PRO A 411 14.96 10.26 13.59
C PRO A 411 14.47 8.81 13.68
N ARG A 412 15.19 7.97 14.44
CA ARG A 412 14.69 6.63 14.79
C ARG A 412 13.50 6.76 15.75
N LEU A 413 12.42 6.03 15.53
CA LEU A 413 11.21 6.10 16.36
C LEU A 413 10.97 4.83 17.18
N ARG A 414 11.49 3.67 16.74
CA ARG A 414 11.40 2.41 17.48
C ARG A 414 12.52 2.24 18.50
N GLU A 415 12.15 1.91 19.73
CA GLU A 415 13.06 1.34 20.73
C GLU A 415 13.29 -0.16 20.44
N GLY A 416 14.55 -0.58 20.28
CA GLY A 416 14.89 -1.98 20.00
C GLY A 416 14.89 -2.38 18.51
N GLY A 417 15.21 -3.64 18.25
CA GLY A 417 15.32 -4.21 16.90
C GLY A 417 13.98 -4.69 16.34
N ALA A 418 13.98 -5.04 15.05
CA ALA A 418 12.89 -5.72 14.38
C ALA A 418 12.50 -7.04 15.07
N LYS A 419 11.22 -7.41 14.95
CA LYS A 419 10.66 -8.62 15.58
C LYS A 419 10.55 -9.79 14.60
N GLU A 420 11.67 -10.21 14.02
CA GLU A 420 11.68 -11.21 12.94
C GLU A 420 11.16 -12.62 13.31
N GLU A 421 11.03 -12.91 14.62
CA GLU A 421 10.45 -14.14 15.17
C GLU A 421 8.94 -14.02 15.48
N SER A 422 8.31 -12.88 15.19
CA SER A 422 6.87 -12.68 15.38
C SER A 422 6.07 -13.48 14.37
N LYS A 423 4.76 -13.59 14.66
CA LYS A 423 3.78 -14.01 13.66
C LYS A 423 3.71 -12.99 12.52
N LEU A 424 3.21 -13.46 11.38
CA LEU A 424 2.96 -12.64 10.21
C LEU A 424 1.77 -11.71 10.43
N SER A 425 1.81 -10.51 9.85
CA SER A 425 0.62 -9.69 9.62
C SER A 425 -0.33 -10.37 8.63
N GLU A 426 -1.55 -9.83 8.47
CA GLU A 426 -2.50 -10.32 7.47
C GLU A 426 -1.88 -10.20 6.05
N PHE A 427 -1.36 -9.03 5.70
CA PHE A 427 -0.76 -8.81 4.39
C PHE A 427 0.50 -9.65 4.14
N GLN A 428 1.38 -9.83 5.14
CA GLN A 428 2.52 -10.74 5.05
C GLN A 428 2.06 -12.20 4.78
N SER A 429 0.97 -12.62 5.41
CA SER A 429 0.38 -13.95 5.19
C SER A 429 -0.14 -14.10 3.76
N GLU A 430 -0.74 -13.05 3.19
CA GLU A 430 -1.20 -13.04 1.80
C GLU A 430 -0.04 -13.11 0.80
N LEU A 431 1.07 -12.41 1.06
CA LEU A 431 2.28 -12.50 0.23
C LEU A 431 2.85 -13.92 0.23
N VAL A 432 2.87 -14.60 1.39
CA VAL A 432 3.26 -16.02 1.48
C VAL A 432 2.31 -16.91 0.70
N GLN A 433 1.00 -16.70 0.84
CA GLN A 433 0.00 -17.46 0.09
C GLN A 433 0.14 -17.23 -1.41
N MET A 434 0.36 -16.00 -1.87
CA MET A 434 0.65 -15.67 -3.25
C MET A 434 1.89 -16.41 -3.74
N ALA A 435 2.99 -16.36 -2.98
CA ALA A 435 4.22 -17.06 -3.31
C ALA A 435 3.98 -18.58 -3.48
N ALA A 436 3.15 -19.18 -2.62
CA ALA A 436 2.72 -20.58 -2.76
C ALA A 436 1.87 -20.84 -4.01
N THR A 437 1.08 -19.85 -4.48
CA THR A 437 0.40 -19.98 -5.77
C THR A 437 1.38 -19.98 -6.93
N LEU A 438 2.40 -19.11 -6.87
CA LEU A 438 3.39 -18.92 -7.93
C LEU A 438 4.30 -20.14 -8.09
N ASN A 439 4.68 -20.82 -7.01
CA ASN A 439 5.56 -22.00 -7.07
C ASN A 439 4.80 -23.35 -7.13
N GLY A 440 3.45 -23.34 -7.13
CA GLY A 440 2.63 -24.54 -7.20
C GLY A 440 2.28 -25.19 -5.85
N ASP A 441 2.81 -24.67 -4.73
CA ASP A 441 2.55 -25.20 -3.38
C ASP A 441 1.11 -25.03 -2.92
N HIS A 442 0.30 -24.21 -3.60
CA HIS A 442 -1.14 -24.13 -3.37
C HIS A 442 -1.88 -25.47 -3.54
N ALA A 443 -1.28 -26.45 -4.22
CA ALA A 443 -1.80 -27.81 -4.35
C ALA A 443 -1.49 -28.73 -3.14
N LYS A 444 -0.71 -28.26 -2.16
CA LYS A 444 -0.36 -29.03 -0.96
C LYS A 444 -1.40 -28.84 0.15
N ASP A 445 -1.57 -29.85 1.00
CA ASP A 445 -2.52 -29.86 2.14
C ASP A 445 -2.25 -28.79 3.21
N VAL A 446 -1.12 -28.09 3.13
CA VAL A 446 -0.77 -26.99 4.03
C VAL A 446 -1.42 -25.66 3.60
N TYR A 447 -1.78 -25.50 2.33
CA TYR A 447 -2.39 -24.26 1.85
C TYR A 447 -3.89 -24.17 2.24
N PRO A 448 -4.44 -22.98 2.52
CA PRO A 448 -3.75 -21.70 2.67
C PRO A 448 -3.28 -21.42 4.11
N HIS A 449 -4.03 -21.86 5.13
CA HIS A 449 -3.83 -21.40 6.51
C HIS A 449 -2.70 -22.13 7.25
N LYS A 450 -2.60 -23.47 7.14
CA LYS A 450 -1.54 -24.23 7.84
C LYS A 450 -0.14 -23.85 7.37
N LEU A 451 -0.02 -23.33 6.15
CA LEU A 451 1.22 -22.83 5.58
C LEU A 451 1.75 -21.65 6.38
N VAL A 452 0.87 -20.72 6.77
CA VAL A 452 1.26 -19.47 7.45
C VAL A 452 1.22 -19.57 8.98
N ASP A 453 0.42 -20.48 9.55
CA ASP A 453 0.17 -20.59 11.01
C ASP A 453 1.45 -20.67 11.87
N ASN A 454 2.52 -21.25 11.34
CA ASN A 454 3.77 -21.51 12.08
C ASN A 454 4.99 -20.79 11.51
N LEU A 455 4.82 -19.94 10.49
CA LEU A 455 5.93 -19.16 9.94
C LEU A 455 6.21 -17.95 10.82
N THR A 456 7.48 -17.73 11.09
CA THR A 456 7.98 -16.44 11.53
C THR A 456 8.15 -15.49 10.35
N VAL A 457 8.30 -14.19 10.60
CA VAL A 457 8.65 -13.20 9.57
C VAL A 457 9.94 -13.62 8.82
N SER A 458 10.95 -14.13 9.54
CA SER A 458 12.20 -14.65 8.95
C SER A 458 11.98 -15.88 8.06
N ASP A 459 11.11 -16.81 8.47
CA ASP A 459 10.78 -18.00 7.66
C ASP A 459 9.99 -17.61 6.40
N ALA A 460 9.07 -16.65 6.53
CA ALA A 460 8.25 -16.16 5.42
C ALA A 460 9.10 -15.51 4.31
N VAL A 461 10.11 -14.71 4.65
CA VAL A 461 11.02 -14.12 3.66
C VAL A 461 11.73 -15.21 2.85
N LYS A 462 12.32 -16.19 3.53
CA LYS A 462 13.01 -17.32 2.86
C LYS A 462 12.07 -18.09 1.94
N TYR A 463 10.83 -18.30 2.39
CA TYR A 463 9.81 -18.99 1.59
C TYR A 463 9.44 -18.17 0.35
N CYS A 464 9.10 -16.90 0.53
CA CYS A 464 8.72 -15.98 -0.54
C CYS A 464 9.81 -15.84 -1.60
N ASP A 465 11.06 -15.60 -1.20
CA ASP A 465 12.19 -15.48 -2.12
C ASP A 465 12.43 -16.77 -2.91
N GLY A 466 12.39 -17.92 -2.23
CA GLY A 466 12.56 -19.23 -2.85
C GLY A 466 11.45 -19.52 -3.87
N ALA A 467 10.20 -19.31 -3.48
CA ALA A 467 9.03 -19.53 -4.32
C ALA A 467 9.02 -18.59 -5.54
N PHE A 468 9.33 -17.32 -5.34
CA PHE A 468 9.41 -16.36 -6.44
C PHE A 468 10.56 -16.68 -7.40
N LYS A 469 11.72 -17.12 -6.89
CA LYS A 469 12.82 -17.62 -7.72
C LYS A 469 12.37 -18.82 -8.56
N THR A 470 11.66 -19.79 -7.97
CA THR A 470 11.12 -20.94 -8.72
C THR A 470 10.20 -20.48 -9.86
N PHE A 471 9.31 -19.52 -9.60
CA PHE A 471 8.43 -18.95 -10.60
C PHE A 471 9.22 -18.29 -11.75
N LEU A 472 10.22 -17.45 -11.44
CA LEU A 472 11.08 -16.81 -12.45
C LEU A 472 11.85 -17.85 -13.28
N ASP A 473 12.40 -18.89 -12.64
CA ASP A 473 13.11 -19.97 -13.32
C ASP A 473 12.20 -20.75 -14.30
N GLU A 474 10.95 -21.02 -13.91
CA GLU A 474 9.96 -21.65 -14.81
C GLU A 474 9.55 -20.73 -15.95
N CYS A 475 9.40 -19.43 -15.68
CA CYS A 475 9.14 -18.44 -16.74
C CYS A 475 10.29 -18.43 -17.76
N GLN A 476 11.54 -18.45 -17.31
CA GLN A 476 12.69 -18.49 -18.19
C GLN A 476 12.73 -19.79 -19.00
N ARG A 477 12.47 -20.95 -18.38
CA ARG A 477 12.36 -22.25 -19.10
C ARG A 477 11.29 -22.22 -20.18
N ALA A 478 10.12 -21.66 -19.86
CA ALA A 478 9.02 -21.53 -20.81
C ALA A 478 9.37 -20.63 -22.00
N LYS A 479 10.05 -19.51 -21.74
CA LYS A 479 10.57 -18.59 -22.76
C LYS A 479 11.62 -19.27 -23.65
N ASP A 480 12.58 -19.97 -23.06
CA ASP A 480 13.63 -20.72 -23.79
C ASP A 480 13.05 -21.86 -24.63
N SER A 481 11.92 -22.43 -24.21
CA SER A 481 11.18 -23.47 -24.95
C SER A 481 10.31 -22.92 -26.08
N GLY A 482 10.29 -21.60 -26.30
CA GLY A 482 9.51 -20.94 -27.34
C GLY A 482 8.00 -20.91 -27.05
N MET A 483 7.58 -20.96 -25.78
CA MET A 483 6.18 -20.75 -25.43
C MET A 483 5.71 -19.35 -25.82
N ASP A 484 4.43 -19.23 -26.15
CA ASP A 484 3.83 -17.95 -26.55
C ASP A 484 3.98 -16.88 -25.45
N ALA A 485 4.30 -15.65 -25.84
CA ALA A 485 4.58 -14.57 -24.91
C ALA A 485 3.36 -14.20 -24.01
N SER A 486 2.15 -14.55 -24.43
CA SER A 486 0.92 -14.39 -23.64
C SER A 486 0.64 -15.53 -22.66
N HIS A 487 1.46 -16.60 -22.67
CA HIS A 487 1.33 -17.74 -21.76
C HIS A 487 1.46 -17.27 -20.31
N VAL A 488 0.50 -17.67 -19.48
CA VAL A 488 0.53 -17.50 -18.02
C VAL A 488 1.21 -18.73 -17.44
N VAL A 489 2.32 -18.52 -16.72
CA VAL A 489 3.13 -19.62 -16.19
C VAL A 489 2.49 -20.16 -14.91
N PHE A 490 2.29 -21.46 -14.87
CA PHE A 490 1.85 -22.19 -13.68
C PHE A 490 2.91 -23.22 -13.31
N CYS A 491 3.52 -23.08 -12.14
CA CYS A 491 4.41 -24.10 -11.61
C CYS A 491 3.59 -25.32 -11.16
N VAL A 492 3.99 -26.51 -11.60
CA VAL A 492 3.37 -27.77 -11.17
C VAL A 492 3.99 -28.19 -9.83
N ALA A 493 3.17 -28.60 -8.87
CA ALA A 493 3.67 -29.22 -7.64
C ALA A 493 4.51 -30.46 -7.99
N ASN A 494 5.77 -30.50 -7.51
CA ASN A 494 6.79 -31.57 -7.61
C ASN A 494 8.14 -31.20 -8.27
N SER A 495 8.46 -29.93 -8.53
CA SER A 495 9.87 -29.51 -8.55
C SER A 495 10.47 -29.69 -7.15
N PRO A 496 11.73 -30.16 -6.96
CA PRO A 496 12.27 -30.48 -5.64
C PRO A 496 12.24 -29.24 -4.75
N THR A 497 11.33 -29.24 -3.78
CA THR A 497 10.97 -28.05 -3.01
C THR A 497 12.04 -27.65 -2.03
N THR A 498 12.25 -26.33 -1.91
CA THR A 498 12.73 -25.66 -0.70
C THR A 498 12.11 -26.32 0.53
N PRO A 499 12.91 -26.89 1.45
CA PRO A 499 12.36 -27.51 2.65
C PRO A 499 11.55 -26.48 3.44
N LEU A 500 10.32 -26.81 3.82
CA LEU A 500 9.64 -26.08 4.89
C LEU A 500 10.53 -26.20 6.14
N PRO A 501 10.87 -25.10 6.84
CA PRO A 501 11.62 -25.19 8.08
C PRO A 501 10.79 -25.96 9.12
N ILE A 502 11.16 -27.21 9.38
CA ILE A 502 10.58 -28.03 10.45
C ILE A 502 11.21 -27.55 11.76
N ARG A 503 10.44 -26.87 12.62
CA ARG A 503 10.88 -26.69 14.02
C ARG A 503 10.92 -28.06 14.70
N PRO A 504 11.99 -28.40 15.46
CA PRO A 504 11.92 -29.48 16.43
C PRO A 504 10.74 -29.18 17.36
N SER A 505 9.90 -30.18 17.63
CA SER A 505 8.83 -30.07 18.62
C SER A 505 9.39 -29.45 19.89
N GLN A 506 8.64 -28.52 20.49
CA GLN A 506 8.96 -27.97 21.81
C GLN A 506 9.07 -29.14 22.79
N GLN A 507 10.29 -29.64 22.99
CA GLN A 507 10.57 -30.55 24.09
C GLN A 507 10.32 -29.74 25.36
N ALA A 508 9.45 -30.29 26.22
CA ALA A 508 9.18 -29.77 27.55
C ALA A 508 10.49 -29.34 28.25
N PRO A 509 10.47 -28.26 29.04
CA PRO A 509 11.68 -27.72 29.64
C PRO A 509 12.38 -28.82 30.44
N LYS A 510 13.60 -29.17 30.02
CA LYS A 510 14.46 -30.11 30.74
C LYS A 510 14.61 -29.62 32.19
N SER A 511 14.29 -30.50 33.13
CA SER A 511 14.36 -30.17 34.55
C SER A 511 15.79 -29.77 34.94
N PHE A 512 15.90 -28.93 35.97
CA PHE A 512 17.14 -28.38 36.51
C PHE A 512 18.25 -29.44 36.75
N ALA A 513 17.88 -30.71 36.97
CA ALA A 513 18.80 -31.82 37.16
C ALA A 513 19.63 -32.19 35.91
N GLN A 514 19.17 -31.90 34.69
CA GLN A 514 19.92 -32.24 33.45
C GLN A 514 20.98 -31.21 33.06
N LYS A 515 20.97 -30.00 33.67
CA LYS A 515 21.98 -28.96 33.43
C LYS A 515 23.27 -29.15 34.24
N ILE A 516 23.25 -29.97 35.30
CA ILE A 516 24.41 -30.16 36.18
C ILE A 516 25.36 -31.26 35.66
N PHE A 517 24.88 -32.22 34.87
CA PHE A 517 25.71 -33.32 34.35
C PHE A 517 26.45 -33.01 33.04
N SER A 518 26.20 -31.87 32.40
CA SER A 518 26.87 -31.49 31.14
C SER A 518 28.18 -30.70 31.33
N CYS A 519 28.52 -30.29 32.56
CA CYS A 519 29.75 -29.54 32.86
C CYS A 519 30.89 -30.38 33.47
N LEU A 520 30.79 -31.72 33.49
CA LEU A 520 31.79 -32.59 34.14
C LEU A 520 32.50 -33.57 33.20
N ILE A 521 32.41 -33.39 31.88
CA ILE A 521 33.13 -34.23 30.90
C ILE A 521 33.76 -33.33 29.84
N CYS A 522 34.81 -32.59 30.22
CA CYS A 522 35.81 -32.00 29.33
C CYS A 522 37.06 -31.71 30.18
N ASP A 523 37.75 -32.76 30.59
CA ASP A 523 39.17 -32.72 31.00
C ASP A 523 39.76 -34.12 30.74
N HIS A 524 40.39 -34.26 29.56
CA HIS A 524 41.62 -35.02 29.31
C HIS A 524 42.04 -34.93 27.83
#